data_AF-A0AAU5CZA1-F1
#
_entry.id   AF-A0AAU5CZA1-F1
#
_cell.length_a   1.000
_cell.length_b   1.000
_cell.length_c   1.000
_cell.angle_alpha   90.00
_cell.angle_beta   90.00
_cell.angle_gamma   90.00
#
_symmetry.space_group_name_H-M   'P 1'
#
loop_
_entity.id
_entity.type
_entity.pdbx_description
1 polymer ?
#
loop_
_entity_poly.entity_id
_entity_poly.type
_entity_poly.pdbx_seq_one_letter_code
_entity_poly.pdbx_strand_id
1 'polypeptide(L)'
;MTTRTAAAALALAAALACITGCSSGTSSEDPKPSVSAPPNGATTGGTGGTNGGQGTGGQSSGGSLPDMASGSDRANYLAALRVIDPSLAADEEKALDRGRNQCASLSGDDPDGAAQQRFGTGSHEVTRAEAIAINGAVRTFICPRA
;
A
#
# COMPACT_ATOMS: atom_id res chain seq x y z
N MET A 1 19.50 -43.19 -8.49
CA MET A 1 20.61 -42.22 -8.59
C MET A 1 20.96 -42.05 -10.05
N THR A 2 20.60 -40.91 -10.65
CA THR A 2 21.03 -40.60 -12.03
C THR A 2 21.22 -39.09 -12.14
N THR A 3 22.39 -38.62 -11.71
CA THR A 3 22.91 -37.27 -11.90
C THR A 3 23.53 -37.13 -13.29
N ARG A 4 23.11 -36.12 -14.06
CA ARG A 4 23.82 -35.58 -15.24
C ARG A 4 23.53 -34.07 -15.33
N THR A 5 24.41 -33.21 -14.84
CA THR A 5 25.47 -32.46 -15.57
C THR A 5 24.95 -31.51 -16.65
N ALA A 6 25.07 -30.19 -16.43
CA ALA A 6 26.02 -29.34 -17.15
C ALA A 6 25.94 -27.88 -16.66
N ALA A 7 27.11 -27.34 -16.33
CA ALA A 7 27.32 -25.93 -16.02
C ALA A 7 27.44 -25.10 -17.32
N ALA A 8 26.99 -23.85 -17.27
CA ALA A 8 27.50 -22.79 -18.13
C ALA A 8 27.33 -21.45 -17.41
N ALA A 9 28.41 -21.00 -16.76
CA ALA A 9 28.56 -19.63 -16.30
C ALA A 9 29.04 -18.78 -17.47
N LEU A 10 28.34 -17.69 -17.77
CA LEU A 10 28.80 -16.64 -18.66
C LEU A 10 28.80 -15.34 -17.86
N ALA A 11 29.97 -15.02 -17.33
CA ALA A 11 30.30 -13.70 -16.83
C ALA A 11 30.58 -12.79 -18.03
N LEU A 12 29.85 -11.69 -18.16
CA LEU A 12 30.32 -10.50 -18.88
C LEU A 12 30.36 -9.32 -17.92
N ALA A 13 31.56 -9.00 -17.48
CA ALA A 13 31.90 -7.70 -16.95
C ALA A 13 32.47 -6.84 -18.09
N ALA A 14 31.99 -5.61 -18.25
CA ALA A 14 32.83 -4.44 -18.53
C ALA A 14 31.99 -3.16 -18.50
N ALA A 15 32.60 -2.14 -17.91
CA ALA A 15 32.12 -0.82 -17.52
C ALA A 15 31.80 0.14 -18.69
N LEU A 16 31.25 1.30 -18.32
CA LEU A 16 31.47 2.70 -18.79
C LEU A 16 30.14 3.47 -18.56
N ALA A 17 30.04 4.74 -18.18
CA ALA A 17 30.96 5.81 -17.80
C ALA A 17 30.11 6.89 -17.08
N CYS A 18 30.77 7.76 -16.31
CA CYS A 18 30.20 8.89 -15.58
C CYS A 18 29.32 9.80 -16.45
N ILE A 19 28.14 10.20 -15.94
CA ILE A 19 27.44 11.40 -16.41
C ILE A 19 27.70 12.53 -15.43
N THR A 20 28.23 13.58 -16.03
CA THR A 20 28.65 14.87 -15.53
C THR A 20 27.59 15.59 -14.70
N GLY A 21 28.01 16.20 -13.60
CA GLY A 21 27.27 17.26 -12.96
C GLY A 21 27.09 18.46 -13.89
N CYS A 22 25.88 19.04 -13.88
CA CYS A 22 25.66 20.41 -14.29
C CYS A 22 24.92 21.10 -13.15
N SER A 23 25.67 21.98 -12.49
CA SER A 23 25.20 22.92 -11.49
C SER A 23 24.57 24.11 -12.21
N SER A 24 23.34 24.47 -11.82
CA SER A 24 22.81 25.81 -12.03
C SER A 24 22.07 26.19 -10.76
N GLY A 25 22.81 26.71 -9.79
CA GLY A 25 22.24 27.48 -8.70
C GLY A 25 21.92 28.89 -9.17
N THR A 26 20.75 29.42 -8.79
CA THR A 26 20.59 30.84 -8.47
C THR A 26 19.60 30.93 -7.30
N SER A 27 20.06 31.56 -6.21
CA SER A 27 19.23 31.98 -5.07
C SER A 27 18.79 33.41 -5.31
N SER A 28 17.55 33.76 -4.97
CA SER A 28 17.17 35.10 -4.50
C SER A 28 15.80 35.04 -3.82
N GLU A 29 15.76 35.61 -2.62
CA GLU A 29 14.65 35.63 -1.66
C GLU A 29 13.64 36.77 -1.93
N ASP A 30 12.37 36.50 -1.60
CA ASP A 30 11.24 37.30 -1.03
C ASP A 30 11.06 38.83 -1.27
N PRO A 31 9.80 39.36 -1.35
CA PRO A 31 8.93 39.45 -0.16
C PRO A 31 7.39 39.32 -0.31
N LYS A 32 6.80 38.83 0.80
CA LYS A 32 5.43 38.89 1.37
C LYS A 32 4.53 40.14 1.04
N PRO A 33 3.19 39.99 1.10
CA PRO A 33 2.41 40.38 2.31
C PRO A 33 1.33 39.32 2.71
N SER A 34 1.12 38.89 3.97
CA SER A 34 0.41 39.54 5.11
C SER A 34 -1.03 39.96 4.75
N VAL A 35 -2.16 39.62 5.40
CA VAL A 35 -2.63 39.00 6.66
C VAL A 35 -4.11 38.56 6.36
N SER A 36 -4.73 37.52 6.92
CA SER A 36 -5.55 37.58 8.15
C SER A 36 -6.34 36.27 8.38
N ALA A 37 -6.09 35.60 9.52
CA ALA A 37 -7.12 34.90 10.32
C ALA A 37 -7.87 35.96 11.18
N PRO A 38 -8.94 35.72 12.00
CA PRO A 38 -9.26 34.52 12.84
C PRO A 38 -10.81 34.34 13.01
N PRO A 39 -11.44 33.81 14.11
CA PRO A 39 -10.95 33.10 15.30
C PRO A 39 -11.73 31.82 15.71
N ASN A 40 -11.15 31.15 16.71
CA ASN A 40 -11.64 30.09 17.59
C ASN A 40 -13.13 30.09 17.94
N GLY A 41 -13.68 28.88 18.09
CA GLY A 41 -14.81 28.59 18.97
C GLY A 41 -14.60 27.26 19.69
N ALA A 42 -14.20 27.33 20.96
CA ALA A 42 -14.13 26.19 21.87
C ALA A 42 -15.34 26.21 22.82
N THR A 43 -16.04 25.07 22.99
CA THR A 43 -16.86 24.73 24.18
C THR A 43 -16.88 23.19 24.27
N THR A 44 -16.09 22.53 25.11
CA THR A 44 -16.34 22.11 26.52
C THR A 44 -17.70 21.44 26.81
N GLY A 45 -17.63 20.19 27.30
CA GLY A 45 -18.65 19.51 28.13
C GLY A 45 -19.37 18.37 27.41
N GLY A 46 -19.39 17.12 27.88
CA GLY A 46 -18.88 16.52 29.11
C GLY A 46 -19.18 15.01 29.16
N THR A 47 -18.57 14.38 30.17
CA THR A 47 -19.07 13.24 30.95
C THR A 47 -19.39 11.91 30.26
N GLY A 48 -18.50 10.93 30.50
CA GLY A 48 -18.85 9.68 31.18
C GLY A 48 -19.68 8.64 30.43
N GLY A 49 -19.12 7.44 30.28
CA GLY A 49 -19.92 6.25 30.00
C GLY A 49 -19.13 5.09 29.42
N THR A 50 -18.49 4.31 30.27
CA THR A 50 -18.28 2.87 30.01
C THR A 50 -19.60 2.24 29.58
N ASN A 51 -19.62 1.55 28.44
CA ASN A 51 -20.43 0.35 28.24
C ASN A 51 -19.89 -0.46 27.06
N GLY A 52 -19.55 -1.71 27.34
CA GLY A 52 -19.34 -2.71 26.31
C GLY A 52 -20.62 -2.96 25.52
N GLY A 53 -20.45 -3.38 24.27
CA GLY A 53 -21.54 -3.74 23.38
C GLY A 53 -21.02 -4.58 22.24
N GLN A 54 -21.23 -5.88 22.35
CA GLN A 54 -20.89 -6.93 21.43
C GLN A 54 -22.00 -7.08 20.36
N GLY A 55 -21.62 -7.40 19.11
CA GLY A 55 -22.55 -7.79 18.01
C GLY A 55 -23.09 -6.59 17.23
N THR A 56 -23.40 -6.64 15.94
CA THR A 56 -23.71 -7.73 14.99
C THR A 56 -23.57 -7.19 13.55
N GLY A 57 -23.39 -8.09 12.58
CA GLY A 57 -23.10 -7.75 11.18
C GLY A 57 -24.20 -7.06 10.36
N GLY A 58 -23.82 -6.74 9.10
CA GLY A 58 -24.61 -6.07 8.06
C GLY A 58 -24.59 -4.55 8.24
N GLN A 59 -24.46 -3.66 7.25
CA GLN A 59 -24.54 -3.70 5.79
C GLN A 59 -24.18 -2.26 5.36
N SER A 60 -23.45 -2.05 4.27
CA SER A 60 -23.65 -0.83 3.48
C SER A 60 -23.13 -1.03 2.06
N SER A 61 -24.05 -0.84 1.12
CA SER A 61 -23.84 -0.84 -0.32
C SER A 61 -23.71 0.60 -0.79
N GLY A 62 -22.73 0.87 -1.65
CA GLY A 62 -22.67 2.11 -2.44
C GLY A 62 -21.56 3.07 -2.04
N GLY A 63 -20.55 3.17 -2.92
CA GLY A 63 -19.89 4.44 -3.22
C GLY A 63 -19.08 5.10 -2.11
N SER A 64 -18.27 4.34 -1.38
CA SER A 64 -17.08 4.80 -0.65
C SER A 64 -16.32 3.53 -0.28
N LEU A 65 -14.98 3.51 -0.45
CA LEU A 65 -14.18 2.43 0.13
C LEU A 65 -14.58 2.28 1.60
N PRO A 66 -14.85 1.05 2.10
CA PRO A 66 -15.28 0.87 3.48
C PRO A 66 -14.32 1.61 4.42
N ASP A 67 -14.87 2.37 5.37
CA ASP A 67 -14.11 2.85 6.52
C ASP A 67 -13.27 1.67 7.01
N MET A 68 -11.96 1.92 7.14
CA MET A 68 -10.94 0.88 7.22
C MET A 68 -11.42 -0.34 8.01
N ALA A 69 -11.17 -1.52 7.43
CA ALA A 69 -10.60 -2.66 8.15
C ALA A 69 -10.19 -2.25 9.57
N SER A 70 -10.90 -2.74 10.58
CA SER A 70 -10.67 -2.39 11.99
C SER A 70 -9.18 -2.55 12.35
N GLY A 71 -8.71 -2.02 13.49
CA GLY A 71 -7.28 -2.12 13.86
C GLY A 71 -6.69 -3.53 13.74
N SER A 72 -7.51 -4.57 13.99
CA SER A 72 -7.15 -5.98 13.80
C SER A 72 -7.04 -6.38 12.33
N ASP A 73 -7.95 -5.96 11.47
CA ASP A 73 -7.93 -6.28 10.03
C ASP A 73 -6.76 -5.58 9.33
N ARG A 74 -6.43 -4.34 9.73
CA ARG A 74 -5.21 -3.63 9.28
C ARG A 74 -3.96 -4.47 9.58
N ALA A 75 -3.83 -4.94 10.83
CA ALA A 75 -2.69 -5.74 11.25
C ALA A 75 -2.62 -7.09 10.52
N ASN A 76 -3.76 -7.77 10.36
CA ASN A 76 -3.85 -9.05 9.67
C ASN A 76 -3.53 -8.94 8.18
N TYR A 77 -3.99 -7.87 7.52
CA TYR A 77 -3.62 -7.58 6.13
C TYR A 77 -2.11 -7.41 5.97
N LEU A 78 -1.50 -6.58 6.82
CA LEU A 78 -0.04 -6.36 6.78
C LEU A 78 0.73 -7.64 7.10
N ALA A 79 0.24 -8.46 8.04
CA ALA A 79 0.82 -9.77 8.33
C ALA A 79 0.72 -10.71 7.12
N ALA A 80 -0.43 -10.76 6.45
CA ALA A 80 -0.64 -11.57 5.25
C ALA A 80 0.31 -11.15 4.11
N LEU A 81 0.47 -9.84 3.89
CA LEU A 81 1.44 -9.34 2.91
C LEU A 81 2.88 -9.78 3.24
N ARG A 82 3.30 -9.71 4.51
CA ARG A 82 4.65 -10.13 4.92
C ARG A 82 4.93 -11.60 4.71
N VAL A 83 3.89 -12.44 4.79
CA VAL A 83 4.00 -13.88 4.48
C VAL A 83 4.19 -14.12 2.99
N ILE A 84 3.59 -13.28 2.13
CA ILE A 84 3.76 -13.34 0.68
C ILE A 84 5.18 -12.87 0.32
N ASP A 85 5.49 -11.63 0.67
CA ASP A 85 6.84 -11.06 0.58
C ASP A 85 6.96 -9.88 1.56
N PRO A 86 8.00 -9.84 2.42
CA PRO A 86 8.14 -8.80 3.44
C PRO A 86 8.23 -7.37 2.89
N SER A 87 8.72 -7.18 1.66
CA SER A 87 8.82 -5.87 1.00
C SER A 87 7.44 -5.27 0.69
N LEU A 88 6.41 -6.10 0.52
CA LEU A 88 5.03 -5.65 0.24
C LEU A 88 4.43 -4.83 1.39
N ALA A 89 4.95 -4.99 2.61
CA ALA A 89 4.55 -4.28 3.81
C ALA A 89 5.70 -3.52 4.49
N ALA A 90 6.78 -3.22 3.73
CA ALA A 90 7.89 -2.42 4.23
C ALA A 90 7.47 -0.99 4.59
N ASP A 91 6.52 -0.43 3.83
CA ASP A 91 5.79 0.79 4.14
C ASP A 91 4.33 0.43 4.39
N GLU A 92 3.94 0.40 5.66
CA GLU A 92 2.61 -0.05 6.07
C GLU A 92 1.48 0.83 5.52
N GLU A 93 1.67 2.15 5.53
CA GLU A 93 0.65 3.09 5.08
C GLU A 93 0.43 2.96 3.57
N LYS A 94 1.53 2.86 2.82
CA LYS A 94 1.47 2.62 1.38
C LYS A 94 0.90 1.25 1.04
N ALA A 95 1.21 0.22 1.83
CA ALA A 95 0.64 -1.12 1.63
C ALA A 95 -0.89 -1.12 1.81
N LEU A 96 -1.39 -0.37 2.81
CA LEU A 96 -2.83 -0.20 3.04
C LEU A 96 -3.48 0.60 1.92
N ASP A 97 -2.85 1.68 1.45
CA ASP A 97 -3.34 2.45 0.31
C ASP A 97 -3.42 1.60 -0.96
N ARG A 98 -2.39 0.78 -1.22
CA ARG A 98 -2.42 -0.19 -2.33
C ARG A 98 -3.55 -1.19 -2.18
N GLY A 99 -3.78 -1.73 -0.98
CA GLY A 99 -4.88 -2.67 -0.71
C GLY A 99 -6.26 -2.05 -0.96
N ARG A 100 -6.46 -0.83 -0.47
CA ARG A 100 -7.64 0.00 -0.72
C ARG A 100 -7.90 0.18 -2.22
N ASN A 101 -6.89 0.63 -2.94
CA ASN A 101 -7.00 0.87 -4.38
C ASN A 101 -7.18 -0.42 -5.17
N GLN A 102 -6.58 -1.52 -4.71
CA GLN A 102 -6.76 -2.84 -5.32
C GLN A 102 -8.18 -3.36 -5.14
N CYS A 103 -8.83 -3.02 -4.03
CA CYS A 103 -10.23 -3.39 -3.82
C CYS A 103 -11.14 -2.96 -4.97
N ALA A 104 -10.96 -1.73 -5.47
CA ALA A 104 -11.71 -1.22 -6.62
C ALA A 104 -11.40 -1.96 -7.94
N SER A 105 -10.28 -2.68 -8.01
CA SER A 105 -9.88 -3.48 -9.18
C SER A 105 -10.32 -4.94 -9.09
N LEU A 106 -10.80 -5.41 -7.93
CA LEU A 106 -11.17 -6.82 -7.73
C LEU A 106 -12.33 -7.30 -8.60
N SER A 107 -13.22 -6.39 -9.02
CA SER A 107 -14.36 -6.66 -9.90
C SER A 107 -14.06 -6.40 -11.38
N GLY A 108 -12.83 -6.01 -11.72
CA GLY A 108 -12.40 -5.75 -13.10
C GLY A 108 -11.99 -7.03 -13.86
N ASP A 109 -11.62 -6.86 -15.12
CA ASP A 109 -11.27 -7.97 -16.03
C ASP A 109 -9.92 -8.65 -15.69
N ASP A 110 -8.98 -7.91 -15.09
CA ASP A 110 -7.65 -8.43 -14.71
C ASP A 110 -7.19 -7.93 -13.33
N PRO A 111 -7.77 -8.44 -12.23
CA PRO A 111 -7.39 -8.05 -10.89
C PRO A 111 -5.96 -8.50 -10.54
N ASP A 112 -5.48 -9.58 -11.13
CA ASP A 112 -4.13 -10.10 -10.89
C ASP A 112 -3.10 -9.16 -11.52
N GLY A 113 -3.26 -8.79 -12.79
CA GLY A 113 -2.39 -7.80 -13.44
C GLY A 113 -2.42 -6.44 -12.75
N ALA A 114 -3.59 -5.99 -12.28
CA ALA A 114 -3.70 -4.78 -11.47
C ALA A 114 -2.87 -4.87 -10.18
N ALA A 115 -2.90 -6.01 -9.49
CA ALA A 115 -2.09 -6.23 -8.30
C ALA A 115 -0.59 -6.24 -8.63
N GLN A 116 -0.18 -6.88 -9.73
CA GLN A 116 1.22 -6.91 -10.15
C GLN A 116 1.79 -5.49 -10.33
N GLN A 117 1.05 -4.62 -11.03
CA GLN A 117 1.48 -3.23 -11.27
C GLN A 117 1.47 -2.37 -10.01
N ARG A 118 0.48 -2.56 -9.14
CA ARG A 118 0.27 -1.71 -7.96
C ARG A 118 1.21 -2.04 -6.81
N PHE A 119 1.50 -3.33 -6.63
CA PHE A 119 2.36 -3.84 -5.56
C PHE A 119 3.81 -4.04 -6.01
N GLY A 120 4.05 -4.17 -7.32
CA GLY A 120 5.38 -4.15 -7.89
C GLY A 120 6.16 -2.88 -7.55
N THR A 121 7.47 -3.04 -7.38
CA THR A 121 8.43 -1.96 -7.16
C THR A 121 9.67 -2.21 -8.01
N GLY A 122 10.53 -1.21 -8.17
CA GLY A 122 11.81 -1.42 -8.88
C GLY A 122 12.72 -2.46 -8.22
N SER A 123 12.47 -2.82 -6.95
CA SER A 123 13.23 -3.81 -6.19
C SER A 123 12.54 -5.17 -6.06
N HIS A 124 11.25 -5.28 -6.37
CA HIS A 124 10.48 -6.51 -6.25
C HIS A 124 9.36 -6.51 -7.31
N GLU A 125 9.47 -7.42 -8.26
CA GLU A 125 8.42 -7.69 -9.23
C GLU A 125 7.43 -8.70 -8.62
N VAL A 126 6.15 -8.34 -8.60
CA VAL A 126 5.10 -9.21 -8.09
C VAL A 126 4.74 -10.25 -9.15
N THR A 127 4.97 -11.52 -8.83
CA THR A 127 4.59 -12.65 -9.67
C THR A 127 3.07 -12.82 -9.71
N ARG A 128 2.58 -13.60 -10.69
CA ARG A 128 1.15 -13.92 -10.76
C ARG A 128 0.64 -14.66 -9.52
N ALA A 129 1.46 -15.52 -8.93
CA ALA A 129 1.10 -16.26 -7.72
C ALA A 129 0.96 -15.33 -6.51
N GLU A 130 1.88 -14.38 -6.34
CA GLU A 130 1.81 -13.36 -5.30
C GLU A 130 0.62 -12.42 -5.52
N ALA A 131 0.34 -12.03 -6.76
CA ALA A 131 -0.83 -11.22 -7.11
C ALA A 131 -2.15 -11.88 -6.68
N ILE A 132 -2.31 -13.20 -6.93
CA ILE A 132 -3.48 -13.97 -6.47
C ILE A 132 -3.57 -13.96 -4.94
N ALA A 133 -2.44 -14.18 -4.25
CA ALA A 133 -2.39 -14.17 -2.80
C ALA A 133 -2.73 -12.79 -2.21
N ILE A 134 -2.22 -11.71 -2.83
CA ILE A 134 -2.54 -10.32 -2.48
C ILE A 134 -4.03 -10.07 -2.65
N ASN A 135 -4.62 -10.47 -3.79
CA ASN A 135 -6.06 -10.33 -4.03
C ASN A 135 -6.89 -11.09 -2.97
N GLY A 136 -6.43 -12.26 -2.55
CA GLY A 136 -7.02 -13.00 -1.42
C GLY A 136 -6.96 -12.24 -0.10
N ALA A 137 -5.81 -11.64 0.24
CA ALA A 137 -5.65 -10.83 1.43
C ALA A 137 -6.52 -9.56 1.40
N VAL A 138 -6.59 -8.87 0.25
CA VAL A 138 -7.45 -7.69 0.06
C VAL A 138 -8.92 -8.05 0.24
N ARG A 139 -9.40 -9.14 -0.37
CA ARG A 139 -10.77 -9.64 -0.15
C ARG A 139 -11.01 -9.97 1.32
N THR A 140 -10.06 -10.61 1.99
CA THR A 140 -10.29 -11.07 3.37
C THR A 140 -10.35 -9.92 4.37
N PHE A 141 -9.42 -8.95 4.27
CA PHE A 141 -9.19 -7.98 5.33
C PHE A 141 -9.56 -6.55 4.95
N ILE A 142 -9.52 -6.17 3.67
CA ILE A 142 -9.78 -4.79 3.24
C ILE A 142 -11.22 -4.63 2.73
N CYS A 143 -11.70 -5.57 1.91
CA CYS A 143 -13.06 -5.52 1.39
C CYS A 143 -13.71 -6.90 1.22
N PRO A 144 -14.20 -7.48 2.32
CA PRO A 144 -14.86 -8.80 2.35
C PRO A 144 -16.19 -8.88 1.61
N ARG A 145 -16.63 -7.81 0.95
CA ARG A 145 -17.86 -7.76 0.15
C ARG A 145 -17.60 -7.34 -1.31
N ALA A 146 -16.35 -7.34 -1.74
CA ALA A 146 -15.94 -7.02 -3.12
C ALA A 146 -16.16 -8.19 -4.09
#